data_AF-A0A520DQ31-F1
#
_entry.id   AF-A0A520DQ31-F1
#
_cell.length_a   1.000
_cell.length_b   1.000
_cell.length_c   1.000
_cell.angle_alpha   90.00
_cell.angle_beta   90.00
_cell.angle_gamma   90.00
#
_symmetry.space_group_name_H-M   'P 1'
#
loop_
_entity.id
_entity.type
_entity.pdbx_description
1 polymer ?
#
loop_
_entity_poly.entity_id
_entity_poly.type
_entity_poly.pdbx_seq_one_letter_code
_entity_poly.pdbx_strand_id
1 'polypeptide(L)'
;YWAVVKNKPENSSGTLVHWLVKNPQKNVVTYYKTEVTGSQRAELSYRLIGQVGDYFLIEVDPLTGRSHQIRVQLSSMGCPIVGDNKYGYPRGSRKGSICLHARRLQFLHPVKKEPVNIFAKLPIDGFWERFENL
;
A
#
# COMPACT_ATOMS: atom_id res chain seq x y z
N TYR A 1 5.53 4.46 -1.62
CA TYR A 1 4.07 4.68 -1.55
C TYR A 1 3.69 5.12 -0.16
N TRP A 2 2.59 5.87 -0.02
CA TRP A 2 1.94 6.15 1.27
C TRP A 2 0.55 5.53 1.27
N ALA A 3 0.18 4.88 2.37
CA ALA A 3 -1.11 4.23 2.56
C ALA A 3 -1.73 4.70 3.88
N VAL A 4 -2.98 5.17 3.84
CA VAL A 4 -3.74 5.45 5.07
C VAL A 4 -4.53 4.19 5.44
N VAL A 5 -4.29 3.66 6.62
CA VAL A 5 -4.94 2.45 7.13
C VAL A 5 -5.78 2.75 8.37
N LYS A 6 -6.77 1.88 8.63
CA LYS A 6 -7.68 2.07 9.78
C LYS A 6 -7.07 1.64 11.10
N ASN A 7 -6.32 0.55 11.09
CA ASN A 7 -5.78 -0.06 12.29
C ASN A 7 -4.29 0.21 12.39
N LYS A 8 -3.79 0.37 13.61
CA LYS A 8 -2.35 0.48 13.88
C LYS A 8 -1.70 -0.87 13.61
N PRO A 9 -0.58 -0.94 12.88
CA PRO A 9 0.19 -2.18 12.77
C PRO A 9 0.78 -2.56 14.13
N GLU A 10 0.89 -3.86 14.40
CA GLU A 10 1.50 -4.38 15.63
C GLU A 10 2.95 -3.89 15.80
N ASN A 11 3.72 -3.94 14.71
CA ASN A 11 5.08 -3.41 14.63
C ASN A 11 5.09 -2.09 13.85
N SER A 12 5.89 -1.12 14.30
CA SER A 12 6.01 0.19 13.63
C SER A 12 6.74 0.12 12.29
N SER A 13 7.48 -0.95 12.02
CA SER A 13 8.08 -1.23 10.73
C SER A 13 8.29 -2.73 10.54
N GLY A 14 8.52 -3.14 9.31
CA GLY A 14 8.86 -4.53 9.00
C GLY A 14 8.85 -4.83 7.50
N THR A 15 9.06 -6.10 7.18
CA THR A 15 8.98 -6.62 5.81
C THR A 15 7.86 -7.64 5.73
N LEU A 16 7.03 -7.54 4.69
CA LEU A 16 5.99 -8.52 4.39
C LEU A 16 6.40 -9.33 3.17
N VAL A 17 6.52 -10.64 3.36
CA VAL A 17 6.77 -11.61 2.29
C VAL A 17 5.54 -12.50 2.16
N HIS A 18 4.93 -12.51 0.99
CA HIS A 18 3.76 -13.33 0.68
C HIS A 18 3.88 -13.91 -0.72
N TRP A 19 3.11 -14.97 -0.98
CA TRP A 19 2.92 -15.54 -2.31
C TRP A 19 1.52 -15.17 -2.80
N LEU A 20 1.43 -14.52 -3.96
CA LEU A 20 0.18 -13.94 -4.45
C LEU A 20 -0.35 -14.68 -5.68
N VAL A 21 -1.64 -15.04 -5.66
CA VAL A 21 -2.36 -15.63 -6.80
C VAL A 21 -3.43 -14.65 -7.26
N LYS A 22 -3.43 -14.30 -8.54
CA LYS A 22 -4.45 -13.43 -9.14
C LYS A 22 -5.59 -14.29 -9.72
N ASN A 23 -6.82 -14.00 -9.29
CA ASN A 23 -8.02 -14.47 -9.96
C ASN A 23 -8.46 -13.41 -11.00
N PRO A 24 -8.26 -13.65 -12.31
CA PRO A 24 -8.58 -12.66 -13.34
C PRO A 24 -10.08 -12.42 -13.49
N GLN A 25 -10.94 -13.44 -13.30
CA GLN A 25 -12.39 -13.31 -13.44
C GLN A 25 -12.99 -12.37 -12.39
N LYS A 26 -12.51 -12.44 -11.15
CA LYS A 26 -12.97 -11.57 -10.05
C LYS A 26 -12.13 -10.31 -9.90
N ASN A 27 -11.00 -10.21 -10.62
CA ASN A 27 -9.96 -9.20 -10.44
C ASN A 27 -9.54 -9.05 -8.96
N VAL A 28 -9.39 -10.18 -8.26
CA VAL A 28 -8.99 -10.28 -6.84
C VAL A 28 -7.65 -11.00 -6.77
N VAL A 29 -6.88 -10.69 -5.75
CA VAL A 29 -5.57 -11.30 -5.48
C VAL A 29 -5.63 -11.86 -4.07
N THR A 30 -5.24 -13.13 -3.93
CA THR A 30 -5.20 -13.85 -2.66
C THR A 30 -3.75 -14.02 -2.23
N TYR A 31 -3.47 -13.87 -0.93
CA TYR A 31 -2.13 -14.10 -0.37
C TYR A 31 -2.03 -15.49 0.27
N TYR A 32 -0.82 -16.01 0.26
CA TYR A 32 -0.41 -17.23 0.92
C TYR A 32 0.92 -16.97 1.67
N LYS A 33 1.12 -17.65 2.81
CA LYS A 33 2.38 -17.56 3.57
C LYS A 33 3.51 -18.37 2.93
N THR A 34 3.16 -19.40 2.18
CA THR A 34 4.08 -20.29 1.47
C THR A 34 3.77 -20.32 -0.02
N GLU A 35 4.71 -20.79 -0.83
CA GLU A 35 4.51 -20.96 -2.26
C GLU A 35 3.38 -21.95 -2.54
N VAL A 36 2.52 -21.59 -3.49
CA VAL A 36 1.48 -22.46 -4.05
C VAL A 36 1.53 -22.38 -5.57
N THR A 37 0.98 -23.39 -6.25
CA THR A 37 0.96 -23.46 -7.72
C THR A 37 0.38 -22.18 -8.32
N GLY A 38 1.13 -21.56 -9.24
CA GLY A 38 0.72 -20.34 -9.94
C GLY A 38 0.83 -19.05 -9.11
N SER A 39 1.38 -19.11 -7.90
CA SER A 39 1.66 -17.92 -7.10
C SER A 39 2.95 -17.23 -7.51
N GLN A 40 3.02 -15.93 -7.25
CA GLN A 40 4.23 -15.13 -7.44
C GLN A 40 4.66 -14.54 -6.10
N ARG A 41 5.96 -14.66 -5.78
CA ARG A 41 6.54 -14.03 -4.59
C ARG A 41 6.36 -12.51 -4.66
N ALA A 42 5.90 -11.94 -3.55
CA ALA A 42 5.65 -10.53 -3.36
C ALA A 42 6.29 -10.07 -2.06
N GLU A 43 7.11 -9.03 -2.14
CA GLU A 43 7.85 -8.47 -1.02
C GLU A 43 7.74 -6.95 -0.98
N LEU A 44 7.50 -6.42 0.21
CA LEU A 44 7.53 -4.99 0.50
C LEU A 44 8.07 -4.75 1.91
N SER A 45 8.69 -3.59 2.12
CA SER A 45 8.94 -3.05 3.46
C SER A 45 7.90 -1.98 3.78
N TYR A 46 7.61 -1.81 5.07
CA TYR A 46 6.68 -0.79 5.54
C TYR A 46 7.20 -0.11 6.81
N ARG A 47 6.74 1.12 7.03
CA ARG A 47 7.01 1.91 8.23
C ARG A 47 5.81 2.79 8.55
N LEU A 48 5.35 2.75 9.79
CA LEU A 48 4.39 3.70 10.34
C LEU A 48 5.10 5.05 10.48
N ILE A 49 4.59 6.06 9.78
CA ILE A 49 5.19 7.41 9.72
C ILE A 49 4.31 8.48 10.36
N GLY A 50 3.07 8.17 10.72
CA GLY A 50 2.25 9.12 11.47
C GLY A 50 0.85 8.62 11.77
N GLN A 51 0.11 9.42 12.54
CA GLN A 51 -1.26 9.15 12.94
C GLN A 51 -2.07 10.46 12.95
N VAL A 52 -3.31 10.41 12.48
CA VAL A 52 -4.26 11.52 12.56
C VAL A 52 -5.62 11.00 12.99
N GLY A 53 -6.02 11.30 14.23
CA GLY A 53 -7.20 10.70 14.85
C GLY A 53 -7.10 9.17 14.84
N ASP A 54 -8.12 8.50 14.30
CA ASP A 54 -8.19 7.03 14.22
C ASP A 54 -7.66 6.46 12.89
N TYR A 55 -6.70 7.15 12.26
CA TYR A 55 -6.09 6.74 11.00
C TYR A 55 -4.57 6.79 11.11
N PHE A 56 -3.92 5.83 10.46
CA PHE A 56 -2.48 5.64 10.52
C PHE A 56 -1.89 5.75 9.12
N LEU A 57 -0.79 6.49 8.99
CA LEU A 57 -0.08 6.67 7.73
C LEU A 57 1.11 5.72 7.69
N ILE A 58 1.11 4.82 6.71
CA ILE A 58 2.17 3.85 6.48
C ILE A 58 2.90 4.22 5.19
N GLU A 59 4.21 4.42 5.29
CA GLU A 59 5.11 4.42 4.15
C GLU A 59 5.39 2.97 3.75
N VAL A 60 5.26 2.67 2.46
CA VAL A 60 5.43 1.34 1.89
C VAL A 60 6.40 1.41 0.73
N ASP A 61 7.42 0.56 0.75
CA ASP A 61 8.39 0.42 -0.33
C ASP A 61 8.34 -1.01 -0.89
N PRO A 62 7.65 -1.21 -2.04
CA PRO A 62 7.54 -2.53 -2.65
C PRO A 62 8.82 -2.91 -3.38
N LEU A 63 9.45 -4.02 -2.96
CA LEU A 63 10.59 -4.62 -3.67
C LEU A 63 10.14 -5.30 -4.98
N THR A 64 8.89 -5.76 -5.01
CA THR A 64 8.26 -6.37 -6.20
C THR A 64 7.01 -5.59 -6.64
N GLY A 65 6.62 -5.70 -7.91
CA GLY A 65 5.46 -4.99 -8.47
C GLY A 65 4.25 -5.88 -8.82
N ARG A 66 3.71 -6.66 -7.87
CA ARG A 66 2.57 -7.56 -8.15
C ARG A 66 1.21 -6.84 -8.11
N SER A 67 0.23 -7.39 -8.83
CA SER A 67 -1.14 -6.83 -8.84
C SER A 67 -1.69 -6.72 -7.41
N HIS A 68 -2.21 -5.54 -7.05
CA HIS A 68 -2.77 -5.25 -5.72
C HIS A 68 -1.88 -5.59 -4.53
N GLN A 69 -0.55 -5.70 -4.72
CA GLN A 69 0.38 -6.20 -3.72
C GLN A 69 0.24 -5.51 -2.36
N ILE A 70 0.40 -4.18 -2.33
CA ILE A 70 0.33 -3.38 -1.10
C ILE A 70 -1.02 -3.57 -0.41
N ARG A 71 -2.11 -3.53 -1.19
CA ARG A 71 -3.49 -3.63 -0.69
C ARG A 71 -3.75 -4.94 0.05
N VAL A 72 -3.37 -6.06 -0.57
CA VAL A 72 -3.56 -7.39 0.02
C VAL A 72 -2.65 -7.58 1.24
N GLN A 73 -1.38 -7.20 1.13
CA GLN A 73 -0.40 -7.43 2.20
C GLN A 73 -0.66 -6.56 3.44
N LEU A 74 -1.07 -5.30 3.29
CA LEU A 74 -1.48 -4.50 4.46
C LEU A 74 -2.78 -5.03 5.09
N SER A 75 -3.73 -5.47 4.27
CA SER A 75 -4.94 -6.14 4.79
C SER A 75 -4.62 -7.43 5.53
N SER A 76 -3.63 -8.22 5.09
CA SER A 76 -3.29 -9.50 5.73
C SER A 76 -2.67 -9.33 7.11
N MET A 77 -2.04 -8.19 7.38
CA MET A 77 -1.58 -7.81 8.73
C MET A 77 -2.65 -7.06 9.55
N GLY A 78 -3.92 -7.14 9.15
CA GLY A 78 -5.04 -6.51 9.87
C GLY A 78 -5.12 -4.99 9.69
N CYS A 79 -4.40 -4.41 8.73
CA CYS A 79 -4.34 -2.97 8.47
C CYS A 79 -4.94 -2.64 7.09
N PRO A 80 -6.26 -2.79 6.90
CA PRO A 80 -6.89 -2.50 5.62
C PRO A 80 -6.75 -1.01 5.26
N ILE A 81 -6.48 -0.74 3.99
CA ILE A 81 -6.37 0.63 3.47
C ILE A 81 -7.75 1.28 3.45
N VAL A 82 -7.84 2.52 3.90
CA VAL A 82 -9.08 3.30 3.89
C VAL A 82 -9.64 3.40 2.47
N GLY A 83 -10.91 3.01 2.32
CA GLY A 83 -11.62 2.96 1.03
C GLY A 83 -11.41 1.67 0.23
N ASP A 84 -10.60 0.72 0.72
CA ASP A 84 -10.37 -0.56 0.03
C ASP A 84 -11.39 -1.64 0.39
N ASN A 85 -12.58 -1.51 -0.21
CA ASN A 85 -13.69 -2.45 0.00
C ASN A 85 -13.40 -3.89 -0.46
N LYS A 86 -12.35 -4.08 -1.27
CA LYS A 86 -11.97 -5.41 -1.79
C LYS A 86 -11.12 -6.17 -0.78
N TYR A 87 -10.37 -5.47 0.06
CA TYR A 87 -9.39 -6.04 0.98
C TYR A 87 -9.63 -5.55 2.41
N GLY A 88 -10.85 -5.78 2.92
CA GLY A 88 -11.15 -5.67 4.35
C GLY A 88 -11.68 -4.34 4.87
N TYR A 89 -11.72 -3.27 4.06
CA TYR A 89 -12.32 -2.01 4.52
C TYR A 89 -13.86 -2.06 4.44
N PRO A 90 -14.61 -1.58 5.46
CA PRO A 90 -16.07 -1.62 5.45
C PRO A 90 -16.70 -0.88 4.26
N ARG A 91 -17.70 -1.52 3.64
CA ARG A 91 -18.53 -0.91 2.59
C ARG A 91 -19.34 0.26 3.17
N GLY A 92 -19.60 1.28 2.35
CA GLY A 92 -20.39 2.46 2.76
C GLY A 92 -19.55 3.60 3.33
N SER A 93 -18.22 3.48 3.37
CA SER A 93 -17.37 4.62 3.64
C SER A 93 -17.59 5.69 2.58
N ARG A 94 -17.77 6.95 2.99
CA ARG A 94 -18.02 8.10 2.11
C ARG A 94 -16.91 8.35 1.08
N LYS A 95 -15.77 7.67 1.21
CA LYS A 95 -14.66 7.74 0.25
C LYS A 95 -14.87 6.74 -0.88
N GLY A 96 -15.00 7.25 -2.10
CA GLY A 96 -15.10 6.46 -3.34
C GLY A 96 -13.75 5.98 -3.88
N SER A 97 -12.63 6.39 -3.28
CA SER A 97 -11.27 6.06 -3.70
C SER A 97 -10.45 5.44 -2.56
N ILE A 98 -9.48 4.62 -2.95
CA ILE A 98 -8.54 3.96 -2.03
C ILE A 98 -7.47 4.97 -1.60
N CYS A 99 -7.20 5.05 -0.31
CA CYS A 99 -6.14 5.92 0.25
C CYS A 99 -4.75 5.29 0.10
N LEU A 100 -4.34 5.05 -1.14
CA LEU A 100 -3.00 4.59 -1.52
C LEU A 100 -2.41 5.54 -2.56
N HIS A 101 -1.28 6.17 -2.25
CA HIS A 101 -0.67 7.21 -3.07
C HIS A 101 0.78 6.89 -3.43
N ALA A 102 1.12 6.99 -4.72
CA ALA A 102 2.49 6.86 -5.21
C ALA A 102 3.25 8.18 -4.97
N ARG A 103 3.65 8.43 -3.72
CA ARG A 103 4.23 9.70 -3.26
C ARG A 103 5.60 10.04 -3.87
N ARG A 104 6.47 9.04 -4.03
CA ARG A 104 7.87 9.19 -4.45
C ARG A 104 8.26 8.08 -5.43
N LEU A 105 9.00 8.44 -6.47
CA LEU A 105 9.62 7.52 -7.42
C LEU A 105 11.10 7.91 -7.58
N GLN A 106 11.99 6.93 -7.43
CA GLN A 106 13.43 7.11 -7.59
C GLN A 106 13.96 6.07 -8.57
N PHE A 107 14.77 6.51 -9.53
CA PHE A 107 15.42 5.64 -10.51
C PHE A 107 16.64 6.35 -11.11
N LEU A 108 17.52 5.58 -11.76
CA LEU A 108 18.59 6.15 -12.58
C LEU A 108 18.05 6.53 -13.95
N HIS A 109 18.32 7.75 -14.38
CA HIS A 109 17.94 8.21 -15.71
C HIS A 109 18.50 7.21 -16.76
N PRO A 110 17.67 6.67 -17.68
CA PRO A 110 18.08 5.54 -18.53
C PRO A 110 19.26 5.88 -19.44
N VAL A 111 19.33 7.14 -19.90
CA VAL A 111 20.44 7.68 -20.72
C VAL A 111 21.56 8.28 -19.86
N LYS A 112 21.28 9.35 -19.11
CA LYS A 112 22.28 10.10 -18.33
C LYS A 112 22.92 9.34 -17.15
N LYS A 113 22.31 8.25 -16.68
CA LYS A 113 22.72 7.49 -15.49
C LYS A 113 22.77 8.31 -14.19
N GLU A 114 22.12 9.47 -14.18
CA GLU A 114 22.00 10.34 -13.01
C GLU A 114 20.81 9.91 -12.15
N PRO A 115 20.88 10.05 -10.81
CA PRO A 115 19.74 9.83 -9.94
C PRO A 115 18.60 10.80 -10.22
N VAL A 116 17.42 10.27 -10.51
CA VAL A 116 16.17 11.04 -10.63
C VAL A 116 15.29 10.73 -9.43
N ASN A 117 14.77 11.78 -8.79
CA ASN A 117 13.85 11.67 -7.67
C ASN A 117 12.64 12.57 -7.92
N ILE A 118 11.46 11.96 -8.03
CA ILE A 118 10.20 12.63 -8.36
C ILE A 118 9.23 12.45 -7.22
N PHE A 119 8.56 13.55 -6.86
CA PHE A 119 7.61 13.63 -5.76
C PHE A 119 6.24 14.05 -6.28
N ALA A 120 5.22 13.22 -6.11
CA ALA A 120 3.83 13.56 -6.41
C ALA A 120 3.22 14.31 -5.22
N LYS A 121 2.60 15.46 -5.46
CA LYS A 121 1.82 16.18 -4.42
C LYS A 121 0.70 15.28 -3.88
N LEU A 122 0.26 15.54 -2.65
CA LEU A 122 -0.88 14.82 -2.09
C LEU A 122 -2.14 15.13 -2.90
N PRO A 123 -3.08 14.16 -3.05
CA PRO A 123 -4.38 14.44 -3.64
C PRO A 123 -5.13 15.51 -2.84
N ILE A 124 -5.88 16.37 -3.53
CA ILE A 124 -6.71 17.41 -2.91
C ILE A 124 -8.14 16.88 -2.85
N ASP A 125 -8.49 16.19 -1.77
CA ASP A 125 -9.78 15.52 -1.59
C ASP A 125 -10.42 15.75 -0.19
N GLY A 126 -9.88 16.68 0.59
CA GLY A 126 -10.27 16.99 1.96
C GLY A 126 -9.84 15.96 3.01
N PHE A 127 -9.19 14.87 2.60
CA PHE A 127 -8.74 13.81 3.51
C PHE A 127 -7.22 13.66 3.56
N TRP A 128 -6.54 13.67 2.41
CA TRP A 128 -5.08 13.52 2.37
C TRP A 128 -4.34 14.72 2.96
N GLU A 129 -4.91 15.91 2.87
CA GLU A 129 -4.38 17.17 3.39
C GLU A 129 -4.17 17.11 4.92
N ARG A 130 -4.94 16.25 5.60
CA ARG A 130 -4.77 16.00 7.05
C ARG A 130 -3.41 15.41 7.41
N PHE A 131 -2.71 14.83 6.43
CA PHE A 131 -1.42 14.16 6.59
C PHE A 131 -0.25 14.99 6.00
N GLU A 132 -0.48 16.22 5.53
CA GLU A 132 0.55 17.04 4.88
C GLU A 132 1.68 17.48 5.82
N ASN A 133 1.38 17.64 7.11
CA ASN A 133 2.30 18.16 8.14
C ASN A 133 2.90 17.08 9.06
N LEU A 134 2.87 15.82 8.66
CA LEU A 134 3.46 14.69 9.40
C LEU A 134 4.92 14.44 9.02
#